data_AF-A0A5M8FPS9-F1
#
_entry.id   AF-A0A5M8FPS9-F1
#
_cell.length_a   1.000
_cell.length_b   1.000
_cell.length_c   1.000
_cell.angle_alpha   90.00
_cell.angle_beta   90.00
_cell.angle_gamma   90.00
#
_symmetry.space_group_name_H-M   'P 1'
#
loop_
_entity.id
_entity.type
_entity.pdbx_description
1 polymer ?
#
loop_
_entity_poly.entity_id
_entity_poly.type
_entity_poly.pdbx_seq_one_letter_code
_entity_poly.pdbx_strand_id
1 'polypeptide(L)'
;MELTGRIMQVLPEKSGTSARGPWRKQEYVIEIPGDYPKSVCFMVWGDRIDQFGIQQGQELTVSIDLESREYNGRWYTDVKAWRVAPAGGQDGGGQPGPEEPPPYDDEGPLPF
;
A
#
# COMPACT_ATOMS: atom_id res chain seq x y z
N MET A 1 0.36 9.16 10.67
CA MET A 1 1.74 9.57 10.32
C MET A 1 2.07 8.97 8.95
N GLU A 2 3.16 9.37 8.27
CA GLU A 2 3.50 8.85 6.93
C GLU A 2 4.99 8.54 6.80
N LEU A 3 5.32 7.49 6.05
CA LEU A 3 6.68 7.10 5.67
C LEU A 3 6.77 7.06 4.14
N THR A 4 7.69 7.82 3.55
CA THR A 4 7.93 7.79 2.10
C THR A 4 9.33 7.25 1.84
N GLY A 5 9.45 6.27 0.95
CA GLY A 5 10.72 5.64 0.65
C GLY A 5 10.60 4.38 -0.18
N ARG A 6 11.70 3.63 -0.26
CA ARG A 6 11.81 2.43 -1.09
C ARG A 6 11.61 1.16 -0.28
N ILE A 7 10.80 0.23 -0.77
CA ILE A 7 10.63 -1.09 -0.13
C ILE A 7 11.89 -1.92 -0.37
N MET A 8 12.62 -2.18 0.71
CA MET A 8 13.87 -2.95 0.67
C MET A 8 13.65 -4.43 0.85
N GLN A 9 12.64 -4.83 1.64
CA GLN A 9 12.35 -6.24 1.91
C GLN A 9 10.84 -6.46 2.10
N VAL A 10 10.36 -7.58 1.55
CA VAL A 10 9.04 -8.14 1.81
C VAL A 10 9.27 -9.39 2.65
N LEU A 11 8.87 -9.38 3.92
CA LEU A 11 9.07 -10.52 4.80
C LEU A 11 7.98 -11.58 4.57
N PRO A 12 8.23 -12.86 4.92
CA PRO A 12 7.24 -13.92 4.78
C PRO A 12 5.93 -13.58 5.51
N GLU A 13 4.80 -13.84 4.86
CA GLU A 13 3.50 -13.73 5.50
C GLU A 13 3.40 -14.72 6.67
N LYS A 14 2.86 -14.24 7.79
CA LYS A 14 2.54 -15.04 8.98
C LYS A 14 1.02 -15.11 9.09
N SER A 15 0.50 -16.30 9.37
CA SER A 15 -0.93 -16.52 9.56
C SER A 15 -1.22 -17.49 10.70
N GLY A 16 -2.47 -17.54 11.13
CA GLY A 16 -2.92 -18.43 12.18
C GLY A 16 -4.41 -18.29 12.48
N THR A 17 -4.85 -18.88 13.59
CA THR A 17 -6.24 -18.79 14.07
C THR A 17 -6.25 -18.27 15.50
N SER A 18 -7.13 -17.31 15.77
CA SER A 18 -7.37 -16.74 17.11
C SER A 18 -8.81 -17.00 17.53
N ALA A 19 -9.15 -16.67 18.79
CA ALA A 19 -10.54 -16.67 19.27
C ALA A 19 -11.47 -15.74 18.44
N ARG A 20 -10.91 -14.79 17.68
CA ARG A 20 -11.62 -13.86 16.80
C ARG A 20 -11.65 -14.30 15.33
N GLY A 21 -11.16 -15.51 15.03
CA GLY A 21 -11.08 -16.05 13.67
C GLY A 21 -9.65 -16.10 13.11
N PRO A 22 -9.50 -16.48 11.83
CA PRO A 22 -8.21 -16.54 11.15
C PRO A 22 -7.61 -15.14 11.04
N TRP A 23 -6.28 -15.06 11.12
CA TRP A 23 -5.55 -13.82 10.92
C TRP A 23 -4.35 -14.08 10.02
N ARG A 24 -3.97 -13.02 9.30
CA ARG A 24 -2.71 -12.95 8.59
C ARG A 24 -2.07 -11.58 8.77
N LYS A 25 -0.74 -11.55 8.77
CA LYS A 25 0.10 -10.37 8.89
C LYS A 25 1.29 -10.54 7.97
N GLN A 26 1.63 -9.48 7.26
CA GLN A 26 2.89 -9.40 6.54
C GLN A 26 3.66 -8.15 6.97
N GLU A 27 4.98 -8.29 7.04
CA GLU A 27 5.91 -7.24 7.49
C GLU A 27 6.79 -6.81 6.30
N TYR A 28 7.12 -5.53 6.26
CA TYR A 28 7.84 -4.90 5.16
C TYR A 28 8.90 -3.95 5.72
N VAL A 29 10.04 -3.86 5.06
CA VAL A 29 11.09 -2.90 5.41
C VAL A 29 11.12 -1.81 4.34
N ILE A 30 10.87 -0.57 4.74
CA ILE A 30 11.02 0.63 3.91
C ILE A 30 12.29 1.37 4.30
N GLU A 31 13.10 1.76 3.32
CA GLU A 31 14.21 2.68 3.50
C GLU A 31 13.75 4.09 3.17
N ILE A 32 13.83 4.97 4.16
CA ILE A 32 13.50 6.39 4.04
C ILE A 32 14.79 7.12 3.65
N PRO A 33 14.83 7.85 2.52
CA PRO A 33 16.02 8.55 2.06
C PRO A 33 16.39 9.74 2.95
N GLY A 34 17.65 10.15 2.89
CA GLY A 34 18.22 11.28 3.62
C GLY A 34 19.74 11.13 3.77
N ASP A 35 20.39 12.06 4.47
CA ASP A 35 21.85 11.97 4.73
C ASP A 35 22.24 10.70 5.51
N TYR A 36 21.29 10.18 6.30
CA TYR A 36 21.39 8.92 7.01
C TYR A 36 20.10 8.12 6.77
N PRO A 37 20.05 7.31 5.69
CA PRO A 37 18.86 6.54 5.35
C PRO A 37 18.42 5.66 6.51
N LYS A 38 17.12 5.63 6.78
CA LYS A 38 16.54 4.89 7.90
C LYS A 38 15.71 3.74 7.38
N SER A 39 16.05 2.52 7.78
CA SER A 39 15.18 1.36 7.59
C SER A 39 14.12 1.32 8.67
N VAL A 40 12.84 1.25 8.27
CA VAL A 40 11.69 1.10 9.18
C VAL A 40 10.93 -0.16 8.80
N CYS A 41 10.66 -1.02 9.79
CA CYS A 41 9.78 -2.16 9.61
C CYS A 41 8.34 -1.77 9.95
N PHE A 42 7.40 -2.05 9.05
CA PHE A 42 5.97 -1.86 9.28
C PHE A 42 5.19 -3.12 8.91
N MET A 43 3.93 -3.19 9.34
CA MET A 43 3.09 -4.36 9.12
C MET A 43 1.73 -4.01 8.51
N VAL A 44 1.22 -4.94 7.71
CA VAL A 44 -0.12 -4.92 7.13
C VAL A 44 -0.86 -6.16 7.62
N TRP A 45 -2.14 -6.00 7.96
CA TRP A 45 -2.98 -7.06 8.50
C TRP A 45 -4.12 -7.43 7.55
N GLY A 46 -4.47 -8.72 7.54
CA GLY A 46 -5.66 -9.23 6.88
C GLY A 46 -5.68 -8.96 5.38
N ASP A 47 -6.88 -8.71 4.85
CA ASP A 47 -7.13 -8.57 3.41
C ASP A 47 -6.34 -7.42 2.76
N ARG A 48 -5.91 -6.43 3.55
CA ARG A 48 -5.08 -5.31 3.07
C ARG A 48 -3.74 -5.73 2.49
N ILE A 49 -3.23 -6.91 2.87
CA ILE A 49 -1.99 -7.46 2.30
C ILE A 49 -2.10 -7.57 0.77
N ASP A 50 -3.14 -8.25 0.29
CA ASP A 50 -3.39 -8.41 -1.14
C ASP A 50 -3.82 -7.09 -1.79
N GLN A 51 -4.63 -6.28 -1.10
CA GLN A 51 -5.11 -4.99 -1.63
C GLN A 51 -3.96 -4.01 -1.90
N PHE A 52 -2.96 -3.97 -1.00
CA PHE A 52 -1.80 -3.11 -1.18
C PHE A 52 -0.78 -3.71 -2.15
N GLY A 53 -0.69 -5.04 -2.24
CA GLY A 53 0.14 -5.72 -3.23
C GLY A 53 1.60 -5.22 -3.24
N ILE A 54 2.15 -4.91 -2.06
CA ILE A 54 3.46 -4.26 -1.91
C ILE A 54 4.56 -5.20 -2.39
N GLN A 55 5.45 -4.68 -3.24
CA GLN A 55 6.56 -5.43 -3.83
C GLN A 55 7.90 -4.80 -3.49
N GLN A 56 8.93 -5.63 -3.42
CA GLN A 56 10.30 -5.18 -3.23
C GLN A 56 10.72 -4.24 -4.37
N GLY A 57 11.42 -3.16 -4.04
CA GLY A 57 11.94 -2.18 -4.97
C GLY A 57 11.00 -1.02 -5.29
N GLN A 58 9.72 -1.07 -4.91
CA GLN A 58 8.76 0.01 -5.12
C GLN A 58 9.08 1.24 -4.26
N GLU A 59 8.84 2.44 -4.78
CA GLU A 59 8.82 3.67 -4.01
C GLU A 59 7.38 4.00 -3.62
N LEU A 60 7.11 4.05 -2.31
CA LEU A 60 5.77 4.19 -1.74
C LEU A 60 5.74 5.26 -0.66
N THR A 61 4.58 5.89 -0.51
CA THR A 61 4.16 6.61 0.70
C THR A 61 3.19 5.71 1.49
N VAL A 62 3.56 5.36 2.71
CA VAL A 62 2.81 4.48 3.60
C VAL A 62 2.28 5.30 4.77
N SER A 63 0.95 5.44 4.87
CA SER A 63 0.32 6.06 6.02
C SER A 63 0.19 5.03 7.15
N ILE A 64 0.72 5.39 8.32
CA ILE A 64 0.89 4.51 9.47
C ILE A 64 0.25 5.06 10.74
N ASP A 65 -0.10 4.11 11.61
CA ASP A 65 -0.40 4.32 13.03
C ASP A 65 0.66 3.64 13.90
N LEU A 66 1.02 4.28 15.01
CA LEU A 66 1.91 3.74 16.02
C LEU A 66 1.09 3.35 17.25
N GLU A 67 1.21 2.10 17.65
CA GLU A 67 0.56 1.58 18.84
C GLU A 67 1.60 0.90 19.72
N SER A 68 1.64 1.26 21.00
CA SER A 68 2.50 0.61 21.97
C SER A 68 1.67 -0.23 22.92
N ARG A 69 2.10 -1.45 23.17
CA ARG A 69 1.52 -2.36 24.16
C ARG A 69 2.56 -2.82 25.14
N GLU A 70 2.19 -2.85 26.41
CA GLU A 70 3.00 -3.37 27.49
C GLU A 70 2.67 -4.85 27.71
N TYR A 71 3.70 -5.68 27.84
CA TYR A 71 3.58 -7.08 28.22
C TYR A 71 4.76 -7.50 29.10
N ASN A 72 4.47 -7.79 30.37
CA ASN A 72 5.41 -8.26 31.38
C ASN A 72 6.61 -7.32 31.60
N GLY A 73 6.30 -6.04 31.82
CA GLY A 73 7.26 -4.93 31.99
C GLY A 73 7.96 -4.49 30.71
N ARG A 74 7.64 -5.08 29.55
CA ARG A 74 8.27 -4.77 28.26
C ARG A 74 7.29 -4.09 27.33
N TRP A 75 7.71 -2.99 26.71
CA TRP A 75 6.92 -2.28 25.72
C TRP A 75 7.29 -2.74 24.31
N TYR A 76 6.26 -2.94 23.49
CA TYR A 76 6.39 -3.30 22.09
C TYR A 76 5.62 -2.28 21.27
N THR A 77 6.27 -1.72 20.25
CA THR A 77 5.65 -0.76 19.33
C THR A 77 5.34 -1.45 18.01
N ASP A 78 4.08 -1.38 17.61
CA ASP A 78 3.59 -1.84 16.34
C ASP A 78 3.43 -0.64 15.39
N VAL A 79 4.10 -0.69 14.24
CA VAL A 79 3.95 0.25 13.12
C VAL A 79 2.96 -0.34 12.12
N LYS A 80 1.70 0.10 12.17
CA LYS A 80 0.60 -0.48 11.37
C LYS A 80 0.30 0.40 10.17
N ALA A 81 0.36 -0.15 8.97
CA ALA A 81 -0.03 0.56 7.75
C ALA A 81 -1.54 0.44 7.50
N TRP A 82 -2.19 1.58 7.28
CA TRP A 82 -3.62 1.64 6.95
C TRP A 82 -3.91 2.17 5.55
N ARG A 83 -2.93 2.80 4.89
CA ARG A 83 -2.98 3.24 3.50
C ARG A 83 -1.60 3.18 2.85
N VAL A 84 -1.57 2.87 1.56
CA VAL A 84 -0.36 2.84 0.72
C VAL A 84 -0.65 3.56 -0.58
N ALA A 85 0.27 4.41 -1.03
CA ALA A 85 0.20 5.10 -2.31
C ALA A 85 1.59 5.10 -2.99
N PRO A 86 1.68 5.18 -4.33
CA PRO A 86 2.94 5.40 -5.02
C PRO A 86 3.62 6.70 -4.57
N ALA A 87 4.94 6.71 -4.41
CA ALA A 87 5.68 7.93 -4.13
C ALA A 87 5.54 8.91 -5.31
N GLY A 88 5.05 10.12 -5.03
CA GLY A 88 4.78 11.14 -6.06
C GLY A 88 3.39 11.09 -6.69
N GLY A 89 2.54 10.14 -6.30
CA GLY A 89 1.12 10.13 -6.68
C GLY A 89 0.35 11.19 -5.89
N GLN A 90 -0.15 12.23 -6.57
CA GLN A 90 -1.31 12.97 -6.07
C GLN A 90 -2.43 11.97 -5.83
N ASP A 91 -3.15 12.12 -4.72
CA ASP A 91 -4.39 11.41 -4.40
C ASP A 91 -5.25 11.28 -5.66
N GLY A 92 -5.18 10.12 -6.30
CA GLY A 92 -5.93 9.80 -7.51
C GLY A 92 -7.38 9.54 -7.11
N GLY A 93 -8.09 10.58 -6.69
CA GLY A 93 -9.54 10.62 -6.81
C GLY A 93 -9.85 10.36 -8.27
N GLY A 94 -10.37 9.16 -8.56
CA GLY A 94 -10.68 8.71 -9.91
C GLY A 94 -11.56 9.72 -10.62
N GLN A 95 -10.97 10.52 -11.48
CA GLN A 95 -11.67 11.27 -12.49
C GLN A 95 -11.72 10.35 -13.72
N PRO A 96 -12.90 9.94 -14.20
CA PRO A 96 -12.97 9.24 -15.47
C PRO A 96 -12.37 10.17 -16.53
N GLY A 97 -11.35 9.66 -17.24
CA GLY A 97 -10.80 10.36 -18.39
C GLY A 97 -11.91 10.61 -19.42
N PRO A 98 -11.79 11.67 -20.23
CA PRO A 98 -12.81 12.00 -21.22
C PRO A 98 -13.05 10.79 -22.14
N GLU A 99 -14.30 10.31 -22.17
CA GLU A 99 -14.75 9.34 -23.16
C GLU A 99 -14.49 9.91 -24.56
N GLU A 100 -13.56 9.29 -25.28
CA GLU A 100 -13.45 9.51 -26.73
C GLU A 100 -14.78 9.10 -27.36
N PRO A 101 -15.46 10.02 -28.09
CA PRO A 101 -16.70 9.67 -28.75
C PRO A 101 -16.42 8.58 -29.81
N PRO A 102 -17.36 7.65 -30.02
CA PRO A 102 -17.20 6.61 -31.03
C PRO A 102 -16.99 7.26 -32.42
N PRO A 103 -16.20 6.62 -33.29
CA PRO A 103 -16.02 7.10 -34.65
C PRO A 103 -17.39 7.19 -35.33
N TYR A 104 -17.67 8.33 -35.96
CA TYR A 104 -18.84 8.49 -36.83
C TYR A 104 -18.71 7.48 -37.99
N ASP A 105 -19.62 6.52 -38.05
CA ASP A 105 -19.86 5.72 -39.26
C ASP A 105 -20.39 6.66 -40.35
N ASP A 106 -19.52 7.01 -41.29
CA ASP A 106 -19.86 7.70 -42.54
C ASP A 106 -20.52 6.69 -43.49
N GLU A 107 -21.74 6.27 -43.18
CA GLU A 107 -22.63 5.60 -44.15
C GLU A 107 -23.75 6.55 -44.55
N GLY A 108 -23.35 7.64 -45.23
CA GLY A 108 -24.26 8.41 -46.06
C GLY A 108 -24.67 7.60 -47.30
N PRO A 109 -25.91 7.72 -47.79
CA PRO A 109 -26.39 6.89 -48.90
C PRO A 109 -25.61 7.22 -50.17
N LEU A 110 -25.06 6.18 -50.81
CA LEU A 110 -24.43 6.31 -52.13
C LEU A 110 -25.49 6.81 -53.14
N PRO A 111 -25.24 7.91 -53.88
CA PRO A 111 -26.07 8.26 -55.01
C PRO A 111 -25.76 7.30 -56.17
N PHE A 112 -26.80 6.73 -56.79
CA PHE A 112 -27.15 6.80 -58.23
C PHE A 112 -28.44 6.01 -58.48
#